data_AF-A0A527H9C9-F1
#
_entry.id   AF-A0A527H9C9-F1
#
_cell.length_a   1.000
_cell.length_b   1.000
_cell.length_c   1.000
_cell.angle_alpha   90.00
_cell.angle_beta   90.00
_cell.angle_gamma   90.00
#
_symmetry.space_group_name_H-M   'P 1'
#
loop_
_entity.id
_entity.type
_entity.pdbx_description
1 polymer ?
#
loop_
_entity_poly.entity_id
_entity_poly.type
_entity_poly.pdbx_seq_one_letter_code
_entity_poly.pdbx_strand_id
1 'polypeptide(L)'
;GRWDDLAETVAEAARNLERAGADLVMLTSVTAHRVADQVEAQLSVPLLHVADATAQAIQLRGFARVGLLGTRYTMEQDFFSGRLRQRHGLEVLTPPQQQREALHSIIIDELTLGIVKQDSRAALMDMALDLQARGGRRHRDY
;
A
#
# COMPACT_ATOMS: atom_id res chain seq x y z
N GLY A 1 3.99 -15.56 -9.58
CA GLY A 1 4.85 -15.50 -8.38
C GLY A 1 4.40 -16.57 -7.41
N ARG A 2 5.31 -17.12 -6.61
CA ARG A 2 5.02 -18.15 -5.60
C ARG A 2 4.44 -17.52 -4.33
N TRP A 3 3.20 -17.04 -4.42
CA TRP A 3 2.56 -16.28 -3.35
C TRP A 3 2.13 -17.18 -2.19
N ASP A 4 1.76 -18.42 -2.47
CA ASP A 4 1.40 -19.40 -1.44
C ASP A 4 2.64 -19.77 -0.60
N ASP A 5 3.79 -20.02 -1.23
CA ASP A 5 5.07 -20.23 -0.51
C ASP A 5 5.45 -19.02 0.38
N LEU A 6 5.22 -17.79 -0.13
CA LEU A 6 5.44 -16.58 0.65
C LEU A 6 4.49 -16.51 1.85
N ALA A 7 3.21 -16.81 1.64
CA ALA A 7 2.20 -16.81 2.70
C ALA A 7 2.55 -17.81 3.81
N GLU A 8 2.97 -19.03 3.44
CA GLU A 8 3.40 -20.04 4.39
C GLU A 8 4.62 -19.58 5.21
N THR A 9 5.63 -19.04 4.53
CA THR A 9 6.86 -18.54 5.18
C THR A 9 6.56 -17.39 6.14
N VAL A 10 5.72 -16.44 5.72
CA VAL A 10 5.33 -15.29 6.55
C VAL A 10 4.44 -15.72 7.72
N ALA A 11 3.52 -16.66 7.50
CA ALA A 11 2.66 -17.19 8.56
C ALA A 11 3.45 -17.95 9.62
N GLU A 12 4.48 -18.71 9.23
CA GLU A 12 5.38 -19.35 10.20
C GLU A 12 6.11 -18.32 11.06
N ALA A 13 6.66 -17.27 10.45
CA ALA A 13 7.31 -16.19 11.19
C ALA A 13 6.32 -15.48 12.14
N ALA A 14 5.10 -15.23 11.70
CA ALA A 14 4.06 -14.61 12.51
C ALA A 14 3.62 -15.49 13.71
N ARG A 15 3.47 -16.80 13.50
CA ARG A 15 3.20 -17.76 14.60
C ARG A 15 4.35 -17.82 15.60
N ASN A 16 5.60 -17.63 15.16
CA ASN A 16 6.73 -17.57 16.08
C ASN A 16 6.65 -16.36 16.99
N LEU A 17 6.22 -15.21 16.46
CA LEU A 17 5.98 -14.00 17.25
C LEU A 17 4.81 -14.18 18.24
N GLU A 18 3.70 -14.78 17.79
CA GLU A 18 2.56 -15.10 18.64
C GLU A 18 2.95 -16.03 19.79
N ARG A 19 3.68 -17.12 19.51
CA ARG A 19 4.20 -18.03 20.55
C ARG A 19 5.17 -17.36 21.51
N ALA A 20 5.84 -16.29 21.08
CA ALA A 20 6.70 -15.48 21.94
C ALA A 20 5.92 -14.46 22.78
N GLY A 21 4.60 -14.41 22.69
CA GLY A 21 3.72 -13.56 23.48
C GLY A 21 3.33 -12.24 22.81
N ALA A 22 3.44 -12.14 21.48
CA ALA A 22 2.96 -10.96 20.77
C ALA A 22 1.42 -10.89 20.78
N ASP A 23 0.85 -9.76 21.22
CA ASP A 23 -0.60 -9.53 21.22
C ASP A 23 -1.16 -9.14 19.84
N LEU A 24 -0.30 -8.80 18.88
CA LEU A 24 -0.63 -8.45 17.51
C LEU A 24 0.58 -8.63 16.58
N VAL A 25 0.32 -8.72 15.27
CA VAL A 25 1.35 -8.82 14.23
C VAL A 25 1.13 -7.74 13.17
N MET A 26 2.22 -7.23 12.58
CA MET A 26 2.17 -6.30 11.44
C MET A 26 3.23 -6.67 10.40
N LEU A 27 2.86 -6.60 9.12
CA LEU A 27 3.82 -6.74 8.02
C LEU A 27 4.50 -5.39 7.77
N THR A 28 5.83 -5.36 7.76
CA THR A 28 6.61 -4.13 7.55
C THR A 28 6.88 -3.82 6.08
N SER A 29 6.16 -4.49 5.16
CA SER A 29 6.24 -4.28 3.71
C SER A 29 4.83 -4.17 3.13
N VAL A 30 4.57 -3.10 2.37
CA VAL A 30 3.26 -2.89 1.72
C VAL A 30 2.93 -4.07 0.79
N THR A 31 3.87 -4.50 -0.05
CA THR A 31 3.63 -5.61 -0.99
C THR A 31 3.36 -6.94 -0.29
N ALA A 32 3.93 -7.17 0.89
CA ALA A 32 3.67 -8.40 1.66
C ALA A 32 2.21 -8.51 2.12
N HIS A 33 1.49 -7.38 2.22
CA HIS A 33 0.07 -7.39 2.55
C HIS A 33 -0.81 -8.07 1.49
N ARG A 34 -0.26 -8.36 0.31
CA ARG A 34 -0.94 -9.22 -0.66
C ARG A 34 -1.32 -10.59 -0.07
N VAL A 35 -0.53 -11.12 0.85
CA VAL A 35 -0.81 -12.40 1.53
C VAL A 35 -1.37 -12.20 2.95
N ALA A 36 -1.77 -10.98 3.33
CA ALA A 36 -2.20 -10.66 4.69
C ALA A 36 -3.38 -11.53 5.14
N ASP A 37 -4.41 -11.69 4.31
CA ASP A 37 -5.59 -12.47 4.68
C ASP A 37 -5.25 -13.97 4.86
N GLN A 38 -4.32 -14.52 4.07
CA GLN A 38 -3.84 -15.90 4.20
C GLN A 38 -3.00 -16.11 5.47
N VAL A 39 -2.24 -15.09 5.87
CA VAL A 39 -1.43 -15.10 7.10
C VAL A 39 -2.33 -14.92 8.32
N GLU A 40 -3.25 -13.96 8.29
CA GLU A 40 -4.19 -13.65 9.37
C GLU A 40 -5.06 -14.87 9.72
N ALA A 41 -5.51 -15.62 8.71
CA ALA A 41 -6.27 -16.86 8.92
C ALA A 41 -5.52 -17.96 9.70
N GLN A 42 -4.20 -17.82 9.88
CA GLN A 42 -3.34 -18.77 10.60
C GLN A 42 -2.88 -18.26 11.98
N LEU A 43 -3.39 -17.11 12.43
CA LEU A 43 -3.07 -16.49 13.72
C LEU A 43 -4.32 -16.44 14.59
N SER A 44 -4.12 -16.49 15.91
CA SER A 44 -5.16 -16.20 16.90
C SER A 44 -5.15 -14.73 17.34
N VAL A 45 -4.01 -14.05 17.18
CA VAL A 45 -3.85 -12.62 17.42
C VAL A 45 -4.09 -11.80 16.14
N PRO A 46 -4.58 -10.55 16.25
CA PRO A 46 -4.89 -9.72 15.09
C PRO A 46 -3.65 -9.39 14.24
N LEU A 47 -3.83 -9.40 12.91
CA LEU A 47 -2.85 -8.88 11.96
C LEU A 47 -3.26 -7.47 11.51
N LEU A 48 -2.44 -6.48 11.83
CA LEU A 48 -2.69 -5.09 11.43
C LEU A 48 -2.34 -4.88 9.97
N HIS A 49 -3.35 -4.56 9.16
CA HIS A 49 -3.17 -4.24 7.76
C HIS A 49 -2.89 -2.74 7.56
N VAL A 50 -1.76 -2.41 6.92
CA VAL A 50 -1.33 -1.01 6.74
C VAL A 50 -2.35 -0.15 5.97
N ALA A 51 -3.11 -0.74 5.02
CA ALA A 51 -4.15 0.00 4.31
C ALA A 51 -5.29 0.46 5.23
N ASP A 52 -5.61 -0.28 6.30
CA ASP A 52 -6.68 0.10 7.23
C ASP A 52 -6.25 1.31 8.08
N ALA A 53 -5.02 1.27 8.62
CA ALA A 53 -4.44 2.41 9.32
C ALA A 53 -4.30 3.65 8.41
N THR A 54 -3.93 3.44 7.15
CA THR A 54 -3.83 4.50 6.14
C THR A 54 -5.20 5.12 5.85
N ALA A 55 -6.24 4.30 5.67
CA ALA A 55 -7.60 4.77 5.41
C ALA A 55 -8.16 5.59 6.57
N GLN A 56 -7.98 5.12 7.81
CA GLN A 56 -8.40 5.85 9.01
C GLN A 56 -7.73 7.24 9.06
N ALA A 57 -6.42 7.32 8.79
CA ALA A 57 -5.71 8.60 8.78
C ALA A 57 -6.19 9.55 7.67
N ILE A 58 -6.57 9.03 6.51
CA ILE A 58 -7.15 9.79 5.39
C ILE A 58 -8.52 10.36 5.78
N GLN A 59 -9.40 9.51 6.33
CA GLN A 59 -10.76 9.89 6.73
C GLN A 59 -10.77 10.90 7.88
N LEU A 60 -9.88 10.73 8.88
CA LEU A 60 -9.71 11.68 9.99
C LEU A 60 -9.33 13.09 9.51
N ARG A 61 -8.71 13.21 8.33
CA ARG A 61 -8.37 14.50 7.71
C ARG A 61 -9.49 15.06 6.82
N GLY A 62 -10.61 14.34 6.70
CA GLY A 62 -11.78 14.72 5.91
C GLY A 62 -11.61 14.48 4.42
N PHE A 63 -10.74 13.55 4.01
CA PHE A 63 -10.57 13.21 2.60
C PHE A 63 -11.37 11.95 2.23
N ALA A 64 -12.11 12.02 1.12
CA ALA A 64 -12.81 10.89 0.53
C ALA A 64 -12.15 10.37 -0.76
N ARG A 65 -11.22 11.14 -1.33
CA ARG A 65 -10.52 10.86 -2.59
C ARG A 65 -9.02 11.10 -2.43
N VAL A 66 -8.19 10.15 -2.84
CA VAL A 66 -6.73 10.19 -2.71
C VAL A 66 -6.00 9.67 -3.95
N GLY A 67 -4.81 10.20 -4.20
CA GLY A 67 -3.86 9.63 -5.15
C GLY A 67 -2.98 8.57 -4.48
N LEU A 68 -2.78 7.43 -5.15
CA LEU A 68 -1.92 6.34 -4.69
C LEU A 68 -0.70 6.20 -5.60
N LEU A 69 0.48 6.41 -5.02
CA LEU A 69 1.79 6.16 -5.62
C LEU A 69 2.47 5.01 -4.87
N GLY A 70 3.03 4.06 -5.60
CA GLY A 70 3.73 2.92 -5.02
C GLY A 70 4.26 2.01 -6.11
N THR A 71 4.57 0.75 -5.76
CA THR A 71 4.89 -0.25 -6.78
C THR A 71 3.67 -0.52 -7.67
N ARG A 72 3.90 -1.00 -8.90
CA ARG A 72 2.81 -1.46 -9.79
C ARG A 72 1.84 -2.40 -9.07
N TYR A 73 2.35 -3.34 -8.27
CA TYR A 73 1.53 -4.26 -7.47
C TYR A 73 0.56 -3.51 -6.54
N THR A 74 1.06 -2.52 -5.80
CA THR A 74 0.26 -1.74 -4.84
C THR A 74 -0.82 -0.91 -5.54
N MET A 75 -0.49 -0.34 -6.70
CA MET A 75 -1.40 0.54 -7.44
C MET A 75 -2.45 -0.22 -8.26
N GLU A 76 -2.15 -1.43 -8.73
CA GLU A 76 -3.00 -2.17 -9.67
C GLU A 76 -3.77 -3.33 -9.03
N GLN A 77 -3.27 -3.90 -7.94
CA GLN A 77 -3.94 -5.04 -7.29
C GLN A 77 -4.87 -4.59 -6.17
N ASP A 78 -5.81 -5.47 -5.83
CA ASP A 78 -6.88 -5.15 -4.89
C ASP A 78 -6.45 -5.16 -3.41
N PHE A 79 -5.34 -5.84 -3.06
CA PHE A 79 -4.93 -5.99 -1.66
C PHE A 79 -4.74 -4.66 -0.91
N PHE A 80 -4.33 -3.60 -1.63
CA PHE A 80 -4.19 -2.25 -1.07
C PHE A 80 -5.25 -1.32 -1.64
N SER A 81 -5.23 -1.08 -2.96
CA SER A 81 -6.14 -0.12 -3.59
C SER A 81 -7.61 -0.56 -3.51
N GLY A 82 -7.88 -1.85 -3.69
CA GLY A 82 -9.19 -2.45 -3.52
C GLY A 82 -9.65 -2.38 -2.06
N ARG A 83 -8.78 -2.70 -1.10
CA ARG A 83 -9.10 -2.59 0.35
C ARG A 83 -9.48 -1.17 0.75
N LEU A 84 -8.76 -0.15 0.29
CA LEU A 84 -9.12 1.26 0.51
C LEU A 84 -10.52 1.60 -0.06
N ARG A 85 -10.84 1.11 -1.26
CA ARG A 85 -12.14 1.36 -1.91
C ARG A 85 -13.28 0.61 -1.22
N GLN A 86 -13.12 -0.70 -1.07
CA GLN A 86 -14.20 -1.62 -0.70
C GLN A 86 -14.50 -1.61 0.80
N ARG A 87 -13.46 -1.56 1.65
CA ARG A 87 -13.63 -1.56 3.12
C ARG A 87 -13.82 -0.18 3.72
N HIS A 88 -13.27 0.87 3.08
CA HIS A 88 -13.23 2.22 3.64
C HIS A 88 -13.95 3.27 2.79
N GLY A 89 -14.51 2.90 1.63
CA GLY A 89 -15.29 3.80 0.78
C GLY A 89 -14.46 4.94 0.16
N LEU A 90 -13.13 4.81 0.11
CA LEU A 90 -12.26 5.83 -0.46
C LEU A 90 -12.20 5.72 -1.98
N GLU A 91 -12.25 6.85 -2.66
CA GLU A 91 -11.90 6.91 -4.08
C GLU A 91 -10.37 6.98 -4.23
N VAL A 92 -9.80 6.03 -4.98
CA VAL A 92 -8.35 5.90 -5.15
C VAL A 92 -7.98 6.11 -6.60
N LEU A 93 -7.32 7.24 -6.87
CA LEU A 93 -6.74 7.60 -8.17
C LEU A 93 -5.32 7.03 -8.29
N THR A 94 -4.99 6.51 -9.46
CA THR A 94 -3.63 6.07 -9.80
C THR A 94 -3.14 6.74 -11.09
N PRO A 95 -1.82 6.84 -11.29
CA PRO A 95 -1.25 7.32 -12.55
C PRO A 95 -1.67 6.44 -13.74
N PRO A 96 -1.61 6.94 -14.99
CA PRO A 96 -1.71 6.11 -16.19
C PRO A 96 -0.65 4.98 -16.20
N GLN A 97 -0.91 3.92 -16.97
CA GLN A 97 -0.08 2.71 -16.98
C GLN A 97 1.41 2.98 -17.18
N GLN A 98 1.78 3.82 -18.17
CA GLN A 98 3.17 4.15 -18.46
C GLN A 98 3.88 4.79 -17.25
N GLN A 99 3.20 5.67 -16.50
CA GLN A 99 3.74 6.29 -15.30
C GLN A 99 3.87 5.28 -14.15
N ARG A 100 2.93 4.33 -14.04
CA ARG A 100 3.02 3.25 -13.04
C ARG A 100 4.19 2.31 -13.31
N GLU A 101 4.46 1.99 -14.57
CA GLU A 101 5.62 1.20 -14.97
C GLU A 101 6.93 1.95 -14.68
N ALA A 102 7.00 3.24 -15.04
CA ALA A 102 8.16 4.08 -14.72
C ALA A 102 8.42 4.17 -13.20
N LEU A 103 7.37 4.42 -12.40
CA LEU A 103 7.48 4.46 -10.95
C LEU A 103 7.91 3.10 -10.36
N HIS A 104 7.41 1.99 -10.93
CA HIS A 104 7.84 0.67 -10.50
C HIS A 104 9.34 0.45 -10.74
N SER A 105 9.86 0.79 -11.91
CA SER A 105 11.30 0.72 -12.20
C SER A 105 12.11 1.63 -11.29
N ILE A 106 11.67 2.88 -11.05
CA ILE A 106 12.35 3.77 -10.09
C ILE A 106 12.42 3.11 -8.71
N ILE A 107 11.33 2.51 -8.23
CA ILE A 107 11.32 1.86 -6.92
C ILE A 107 12.26 0.65 -6.89
N ILE A 108 12.19 -0.24 -7.88
CA ILE A 108 12.89 -1.54 -7.87
C ILE A 108 14.36 -1.45 -8.31
N ASP A 109 14.67 -0.58 -9.25
CA ASP A 109 15.99 -0.48 -9.87
C ASP A 109 16.83 0.66 -9.26
N GLU A 110 16.22 1.54 -8.45
CA GLU A 110 16.92 2.66 -7.80
C GLU A 110 16.69 2.69 -6.29
N LEU A 111 15.46 2.92 -5.83
CA LEU A 111 15.19 3.23 -4.42
C LEU A 111 15.49 2.05 -3.48
N THR A 112 15.16 0.82 -3.86
CA THR A 112 15.51 -0.41 -3.12
C THR A 112 17.02 -0.65 -3.06
N LEU A 113 17.79 -0.06 -3.97
CA LEU A 113 19.25 -0.10 -4.01
C LEU A 113 19.89 1.13 -3.34
N GLY A 114 19.08 2.02 -2.76
CA GLY A 114 19.55 3.26 -2.12
C GLY A 114 19.98 4.35 -3.09
N ILE A 115 19.64 4.23 -4.38
CA ILE A 115 19.99 5.21 -5.42
C ILE A 115 18.87 6.26 -5.51
N VAL A 116 19.23 7.54 -5.40
CA VAL A 116 18.29 8.67 -5.53
C VAL A 116 18.75 9.59 -6.66
N LYS A 117 18.02 9.57 -7.78
CA LYS A 117 18.27 10.46 -8.93
C LYS A 117 17.33 11.67 -8.92
N GLN A 118 17.84 12.81 -9.38
CA GLN A 118 17.02 14.03 -9.48
C GLN A 118 15.90 13.88 -10.51
N ASP A 119 16.16 13.23 -11.64
CA ASP A 119 15.14 12.98 -12.68
C ASP A 119 14.01 12.08 -12.15
N SER A 120 14.36 11.02 -11.41
CA SER A 120 13.39 10.15 -10.76
C SER A 120 12.54 10.91 -9.75
N ARG A 121 13.16 11.77 -8.93
CA ARG A 121 12.44 12.65 -8.00
C ARG A 121 11.48 13.61 -8.73
N ALA A 122 11.92 14.21 -9.83
CA ALA A 122 11.09 15.09 -10.64
C ALA A 122 9.89 14.33 -11.22
N ALA A 123 10.10 13.14 -11.78
CA ALA A 123 9.04 12.30 -12.30
C ALA A 123 7.99 11.92 -11.23
N LEU A 124 8.43 11.58 -10.01
CA LEU A 124 7.50 11.31 -8.89
C LEU A 124 6.69 12.54 -8.51
N MET A 125 7.30 13.73 -8.52
CA MET A 125 6.62 14.99 -8.22
C MET A 125 5.56 15.32 -9.28
N ASP A 126 5.90 15.15 -10.57
CA ASP A 126 4.97 15.39 -11.67
C ASP A 126 3.76 14.46 -11.59
N MET A 127 3.96 13.18 -11.26
CA MET A 127 2.87 12.24 -11.02
C MET A 127 1.99 12.67 -9.83
N ALA A 128 2.58 13.16 -8.75
CA ALA A 128 1.82 13.64 -7.59
C ALA A 128 0.99 14.88 -7.92
N LEU A 129 1.53 15.80 -8.72
CA LEU A 129 0.84 17.00 -9.19
C LEU A 129 -0.31 16.66 -10.15
N ASP A 130 -0.12 15.70 -11.06
CA ASP A 130 -1.20 15.20 -11.94
C ASP A 130 -2.36 14.61 -11.10
N LEU A 131 -2.03 13.75 -10.13
CA LEU A 131 -3.04 13.17 -9.25
C LEU A 131 -3.77 14.23 -8.42
N GLN A 132 -3.05 15.26 -7.94
CA GLN A 132 -3.66 16.38 -7.24
C GLN A 132 -4.63 17.16 -8.14
N ALA A 133 -4.24 17.43 -9.38
CA ALA A 133 -5.08 18.13 -10.35
C ALA A 133 -6.37 17.33 -10.66
N ARG A 134 -6.25 16.01 -10.81
CA ARG A 134 -7.38 15.09 -11.05
C ARG A 134 -8.26 14.86 -9.82
N GLY A 135 -7.69 15.00 -8.63
CA GLY A 135 -8.40 14.82 -7.35
C GLY A 135 -9.44 15.90 -7.06
N GLY A 136 -9.27 17.12 -7.59
CA GLY A 136 -10.06 18.28 -7.19
C GLY A 136 -9.68 18.77 -5.78
N ARG A 137 -9.88 20.08 -5.51
CA ARG A 137 -9.62 20.64 -4.17
C ARG A 137 -10.71 20.18 -3.17
N ARG A 138 -10.34 20.10 -1.89
CA ARG A 138 -11.20 19.70 -0.75
C ARG A 138 -12.65 20.15 -0.93
N HIS A 139 -13.60 19.21 -0.89
CA HIS A 139 -14.97 19.53 -0.47
C HIS A 139 -14.88 19.93 1.01
N ARG A 140 -14.78 21.23 1.28
CA ARG A 140 -15.05 21.78 2.60
C ARG A 140 -16.44 22.38 2.53
N ASP A 141 -17.45 21.56 2.82
CA ASP A 141 -18.75 22.05 3.22
C ASP A 141 -19.01 21.55 4.64
N TYR A 142 -18.79 22.46 5.59
CA TYR A 142 -19.46 22.53 6.90
C TYR A 142 -19.65 24.02 7.21
#